data_AF-A0A7S1IBG8-F1
#
_entry.id   AF-A0A7S1IBG8-F1
#
_cell.length_a   1.000
_cell.length_b   1.000
_cell.length_c   1.000
_cell.angle_alpha   90.00
_cell.angle_beta   90.00
_cell.angle_gamma   90.00
#
_symmetry.space_group_name_H-M   'P 1'
#
loop_
_entity.id
_entity.type
_entity.pdbx_description
1 polymer ?
#
loop_
_entity_poly.entity_id
_entity_poly.type
_entity_poly.pdbx_seq_one_letter_code
_entity_poly.pdbx_strand_id
1 'polypeptide(L)'
;VQEVESHVVPTFLNKTPHDPEIRQHFYDDARDSLVRALQAGETRMQIRTVFPELNTESDVFRAGTMLEMVRHFATFLAADGTRVRIVIQQPLGTGIFLGLPLSLNGLMRMAQKMDWDDSVVGDRISYGQIGADQLEGADVFLIIMPQNITGYSIVPYLEEMCEAAGNKAIVLINPNLKDIQSSGGVMSYRGRDDRMAFADSFEEIYHFRLMYQRPFFYPIYGALRHSYGGPWAVYQRVIEAPDAKEEEYKYSAQFAQEPNPSQTTKACTRRGKGWGYSFF
;
A
#
# COMPACT_ATOMS: atom_id res chain seq x y z
N VAL A 1 5.11 -5.96 -29.51
CA VAL A 1 4.60 -4.80 -28.74
C VAL A 1 3.27 -5.24 -28.19
N GLN A 2 3.19 -5.67 -26.93
CA GLN A 2 1.91 -5.97 -26.31
C GLN A 2 1.13 -4.66 -26.24
N GLU A 3 -0.06 -4.61 -26.82
CA GLU A 3 -1.02 -3.53 -26.56
C GLU A 3 -1.29 -3.53 -25.06
N VAL A 4 -0.91 -2.44 -24.41
CA VAL A 4 -1.16 -2.27 -22.97
C VAL A 4 -2.61 -1.82 -22.86
N GLU A 5 -3.42 -2.70 -22.29
CA GLU A 5 -4.81 -2.40 -21.94
C GLU A 5 -4.81 -1.15 -21.04
N SER A 6 -5.40 -0.07 -21.53
CA SER A 6 -5.49 1.18 -20.76
C SER A 6 -6.41 0.94 -19.57
N HIS A 7 -5.83 0.78 -18.38
CA HIS A 7 -6.61 0.62 -17.15
C HIS A 7 -7.34 1.92 -16.84
N VAL A 8 -8.65 1.84 -16.63
CA VAL A 8 -9.47 3.02 -16.32
C VAL A 8 -9.25 3.39 -14.86
N VAL A 9 -8.67 4.56 -14.60
CA VAL A 9 -8.55 5.11 -13.25
C VAL A 9 -9.85 5.84 -12.88
N PRO A 10 -10.48 5.56 -11.72
CA PRO A 10 -11.70 6.22 -11.30
C PRO A 10 -11.53 7.74 -11.17
N THR A 11 -12.63 8.47 -11.29
CA THR A 11 -12.66 9.94 -11.24
C THR A 11 -13.10 10.44 -9.86
N PHE A 12 -13.07 11.75 -9.62
CA PHE A 12 -13.43 12.37 -8.34
C PHE A 12 -12.65 11.84 -7.15
N LEU A 13 -11.36 11.55 -7.36
CA LEU A 13 -10.49 11.01 -6.31
C LEU A 13 -10.13 12.05 -5.22
N ASN A 14 -10.63 13.29 -5.36
CA ASN A 14 -10.64 14.32 -4.32
C ASN A 14 -11.80 14.19 -3.32
N LYS A 15 -12.82 13.37 -3.60
CA LYS A 15 -13.93 13.14 -2.68
C LYS A 15 -13.45 12.25 -1.52
N THR A 16 -13.85 12.58 -0.31
CA THR A 16 -13.62 11.71 0.86
C THR A 16 -14.83 11.78 1.80
N PRO A 17 -15.44 10.64 2.19
CA PRO A 17 -15.11 9.30 1.71
C PRO A 17 -15.47 9.09 0.22
N HIS A 18 -14.66 8.29 -0.48
CA HIS A 18 -14.92 7.73 -1.78
C HIS A 18 -16.13 6.80 -1.72
N ASP A 19 -16.89 6.79 -2.81
CA ASP A 19 -18.03 5.89 -2.95
C ASP A 19 -17.56 4.43 -2.92
N PRO A 20 -18.40 3.49 -2.44
CA PRO A 20 -18.04 2.07 -2.35
C PRO A 20 -17.49 1.49 -3.67
N GLU A 21 -18.05 1.90 -4.80
CA GLU A 21 -17.63 1.47 -6.14
C GLU A 21 -16.19 1.89 -6.46
N ILE A 22 -15.78 3.10 -6.08
CA ILE A 22 -14.41 3.59 -6.26
C ILE A 22 -13.44 2.80 -5.38
N ARG A 23 -13.82 2.54 -4.12
CA ARG A 23 -13.00 1.73 -3.20
C ARG A 23 -12.85 0.30 -3.74
N GLN A 24 -13.97 -0.29 -4.18
CA GLN A 24 -14.00 -1.63 -4.75
C GLN A 24 -13.10 -1.77 -5.97
N HIS A 25 -13.06 -0.77 -6.86
CA HIS A 25 -12.12 -0.74 -7.98
C HIS A 25 -10.66 -0.92 -7.54
N PHE A 26 -10.20 -0.17 -6.53
CA PHE A 26 -8.83 -0.30 -6.03
C PHE A 26 -8.59 -1.63 -5.32
N TYR A 27 -9.62 -2.19 -4.68
CA TYR A 27 -9.52 -3.50 -4.03
C TYR A 27 -9.38 -4.62 -5.06
N ASP A 28 -10.22 -4.63 -6.09
CA ASP A 28 -10.15 -5.62 -7.17
C ASP A 28 -8.81 -5.54 -7.90
N ASP A 29 -8.36 -4.32 -8.21
CA ASP A 29 -7.11 -4.11 -8.94
C ASP A 29 -5.89 -4.61 -8.16
N ALA A 30 -5.78 -4.23 -6.88
CA ALA A 30 -4.70 -4.69 -6.02
C ALA A 30 -4.77 -6.21 -5.76
N ARG A 31 -5.98 -6.77 -5.59
CA ARG A 31 -6.20 -8.22 -5.44
C ARG A 31 -5.72 -8.98 -6.67
N ASP A 32 -6.13 -8.56 -7.86
CA ASP A 32 -5.77 -9.24 -9.10
C ASP A 32 -4.26 -9.24 -9.30
N SER A 33 -3.61 -8.14 -8.90
CA SER A 33 -2.16 -8.02 -8.86
C SER A 33 -1.50 -9.00 -7.88
N LEU A 34 -2.04 -9.10 -6.66
CA LEU A 34 -1.59 -10.04 -5.63
C LEU A 34 -1.72 -11.50 -6.09
N VAL A 35 -2.86 -11.85 -6.69
CA VAL A 35 -3.11 -13.22 -7.18
C VAL A 35 -2.10 -13.60 -8.27
N ARG A 36 -1.83 -12.70 -9.23
CA ARG A 36 -0.81 -12.94 -10.26
C ARG A 36 0.58 -13.15 -9.67
N ALA A 37 0.97 -12.33 -8.68
CA ALA A 37 2.27 -12.46 -8.02
C ALA A 37 2.39 -13.79 -7.24
N LEU A 38 1.35 -14.16 -6.49
CA LEU A 38 1.30 -15.45 -5.78
C LEU A 38 1.40 -16.64 -6.75
N GLN A 39 0.69 -16.59 -7.89
CA GLN A 39 0.75 -17.63 -8.92
C GLN A 39 2.13 -17.73 -9.59
N ALA A 40 2.86 -16.62 -9.68
CA ALA A 40 4.24 -16.59 -10.15
C ALA A 40 5.25 -17.12 -9.11
N GLY A 41 4.81 -17.38 -7.88
CA GLY A 41 5.65 -17.90 -6.80
C GLY A 41 6.38 -16.84 -6.01
N GLU A 42 5.97 -15.57 -6.09
CA GLU A 42 6.55 -14.49 -5.28
C GLU A 42 6.29 -14.74 -3.79
N THR A 43 7.33 -14.57 -2.97
CA THR A 43 7.26 -14.82 -1.53
C THR A 43 7.43 -13.56 -0.68
N ARG A 44 8.05 -12.51 -1.22
CA ARG A 44 8.23 -11.21 -0.56
C ARG A 44 7.66 -10.11 -1.44
N MET A 45 6.48 -9.63 -1.07
CA MET A 45 5.70 -8.70 -1.89
C MET A 45 5.31 -7.45 -1.09
N GLN A 46 5.19 -6.31 -1.76
CA GLN A 46 4.61 -5.10 -1.19
C GLN A 46 3.52 -4.51 -2.10
N ILE A 47 2.47 -4.01 -1.46
CA ILE A 47 1.36 -3.27 -2.05
C ILE A 47 1.42 -1.85 -1.49
N ARG A 48 1.53 -0.84 -2.37
CA ARG A 48 1.48 0.58 -2.02
C ARG A 48 0.27 1.23 -2.67
N THR A 49 -0.80 1.44 -1.91
CA THR A 49 -2.01 2.11 -2.39
C THR A 49 -2.33 3.31 -1.51
N VAL A 50 -2.05 4.52 -2.00
CA VAL A 50 -2.03 5.75 -1.19
C VAL A 50 -2.93 6.84 -1.76
N PHE A 51 -4.14 6.46 -2.21
CA PHE A 51 -5.23 7.43 -2.34
C PHE A 51 -5.65 7.94 -0.95
N PRO A 52 -6.36 9.10 -0.84
CA PRO A 52 -6.51 9.84 0.41
C PRO A 52 -6.88 9.00 1.64
N GLU A 53 -7.83 8.06 1.52
CA GLU A 53 -8.27 7.22 2.65
C GLU A 53 -7.26 6.15 3.09
N LEU A 54 -6.34 5.73 2.22
CA LEU A 54 -5.31 4.72 2.52
C LEU A 54 -3.93 5.33 2.74
N ASN A 55 -3.80 6.65 2.60
CA ASN A 55 -2.55 7.35 2.85
C ASN A 55 -2.38 7.65 4.35
N THR A 56 -1.50 6.89 5.02
CA THR A 56 -1.19 7.07 6.45
C THR A 56 -0.48 8.37 6.78
N GLU A 57 0.08 9.08 5.80
CA GLU A 57 0.69 10.40 5.97
C GLU A 57 -0.35 11.54 5.90
N SER A 58 -1.62 11.22 5.63
CA SER A 58 -2.72 12.19 5.53
C SER A 58 -3.67 12.09 6.73
N ASP A 59 -4.22 13.22 7.18
CA ASP A 59 -5.27 13.28 8.21
C ASP A 59 -6.58 12.59 7.80
N VAL A 60 -6.68 12.22 6.52
CA VAL A 60 -7.84 11.60 5.89
C VAL A 60 -7.79 10.06 5.97
N PHE A 61 -6.73 9.48 6.52
CA PHE A 61 -6.58 8.04 6.66
C PHE A 61 -7.80 7.40 7.36
N ARG A 62 -8.34 6.33 6.75
CA ARG A 62 -9.47 5.55 7.27
C ARG A 62 -9.06 4.11 7.48
N ALA A 63 -8.92 3.72 8.75
CA ALA A 63 -8.65 2.33 9.14
C ALA A 63 -9.70 1.34 8.59
N GLY A 64 -10.97 1.76 8.52
CA GLY A 64 -12.05 0.96 7.93
C GLY A 64 -11.78 0.59 6.47
N THR A 65 -11.34 1.56 5.65
CA THR A 65 -11.02 1.35 4.23
C THR A 65 -9.84 0.41 4.04
N MET A 66 -8.83 0.48 4.93
CA MET A 66 -7.71 -0.46 4.93
C MET A 66 -8.18 -1.88 5.24
N LEU A 67 -9.00 -2.02 6.29
CA LEU A 67 -9.53 -3.31 6.71
C LEU A 67 -10.50 -3.91 5.69
N GLU A 68 -11.34 -3.09 5.04
CA GLU A 68 -12.21 -3.53 3.93
C GLU A 68 -11.38 -4.13 2.79
N MET A 69 -10.27 -3.50 2.41
CA MET A 69 -9.34 -4.02 1.40
C MET A 69 -8.69 -5.34 1.83
N VAL A 70 -8.20 -5.41 3.07
CA VAL A 70 -7.56 -6.63 3.60
C VAL A 70 -8.56 -7.77 3.68
N ARG A 71 -9.80 -7.50 4.10
CA ARG A 71 -10.90 -8.48 4.08
C ARG A 71 -11.18 -8.95 2.67
N HIS A 72 -11.20 -8.05 1.70
CA HIS A 72 -11.38 -8.40 0.28
C HIS A 72 -10.29 -9.36 -0.21
N PHE A 73 -9.02 -9.12 0.13
CA PHE A 73 -7.92 -10.05 -0.21
C PHE A 73 -8.05 -11.39 0.51
N ALA A 74 -8.23 -11.35 1.83
CA ALA A 74 -8.22 -12.55 2.67
C ALA A 74 -9.39 -13.48 2.33
N THR A 75 -10.58 -12.93 2.11
CA THR A 75 -11.77 -13.72 1.73
C THR A 75 -11.62 -14.35 0.35
N PHE A 76 -11.07 -13.62 -0.62
CA PHE A 76 -10.81 -14.18 -1.95
C PHE A 76 -9.81 -15.34 -1.89
N LEU A 77 -8.66 -15.15 -1.24
CA LEU A 77 -7.64 -16.20 -1.11
C LEU A 77 -8.15 -17.41 -0.32
N ALA A 78 -8.93 -17.17 0.74
CA ALA A 78 -9.51 -18.23 1.56
C ALA A 78 -10.56 -19.06 0.79
N ALA A 79 -11.30 -18.45 -0.13
CA ALA A 79 -12.25 -19.15 -1.00
C ALA A 79 -11.55 -20.20 -1.88
N ASP A 80 -10.30 -19.94 -2.29
CA ASP A 80 -9.45 -20.89 -3.02
C ASP A 80 -8.73 -21.90 -2.09
N GLY A 81 -9.06 -21.90 -0.80
CA GLY A 81 -8.49 -22.78 0.21
C GLY A 81 -7.14 -22.32 0.78
N THR A 82 -6.68 -21.11 0.46
CA THR A 82 -5.44 -20.58 1.05
C THR A 82 -5.66 -20.24 2.52
N ARG A 83 -4.76 -20.64 3.41
CA ARG A 83 -4.81 -20.16 4.81
C ARG A 83 -4.10 -18.83 4.92
N VAL A 84 -4.85 -17.79 5.26
CA VAL A 84 -4.39 -16.42 5.34
C VAL A 84 -4.24 -16.00 6.81
N ARG A 85 -3.12 -15.38 7.15
CA ARG A 85 -2.97 -14.69 8.42
C ARG A 85 -2.92 -13.19 8.21
N ILE A 86 -3.84 -12.49 8.87
CA ILE A 86 -3.85 -11.04 8.96
C ILE A 86 -2.92 -10.65 10.10
N VAL A 87 -1.83 -9.98 9.76
CA VAL A 87 -0.76 -9.64 10.69
C VAL A 87 -0.78 -8.15 10.96
N ILE A 88 -0.82 -7.79 12.24
CA ILE A 88 -0.73 -6.40 12.68
C ILE A 88 0.39 -6.32 13.70
N GLN A 89 1.29 -5.37 13.48
CA GLN A 89 2.43 -5.12 14.33
C GLN A 89 2.04 -4.90 15.81
N GLN A 90 2.82 -5.53 16.68
CA GLN A 90 2.82 -5.34 18.13
C GLN A 90 3.49 -4.01 18.53
N PRO A 91 3.19 -3.47 19.72
CA PRO A 91 3.95 -2.34 20.26
C PRO A 91 5.46 -2.64 20.28
N LEU A 92 6.26 -1.66 19.91
CA LEU A 92 7.72 -1.74 19.90
C LEU A 92 8.32 -1.03 21.11
N GLY A 93 9.45 -1.53 21.59
CA GLY A 93 10.20 -0.94 22.69
C GLY A 93 9.94 -1.56 24.05
N THR A 94 10.52 -0.97 25.09
CA THR A 94 10.42 -1.46 26.47
C THR A 94 10.18 -0.32 27.46
N GLY A 95 9.53 -0.63 28.58
CA GLY A 95 9.26 0.34 29.65
C GLY A 95 8.50 1.57 29.15
N ILE A 96 8.99 2.75 29.50
CA ILE A 96 8.38 4.04 29.12
C ILE A 96 8.49 4.38 27.63
N PHE A 97 9.31 3.64 26.89
CA PHE A 97 9.51 3.84 25.44
C PHE A 97 8.73 2.83 24.58
N LEU A 98 7.83 2.07 25.20
CA LEU A 98 6.88 1.21 24.49
C LEU A 98 5.90 2.08 23.70
N GLY A 99 5.80 1.87 22.39
CA GLY A 99 4.94 2.64 21.52
C GLY A 99 4.35 1.83 20.38
N LEU A 100 3.18 2.25 19.90
CA LEU A 100 2.56 1.74 18.68
C LEU A 100 2.20 2.94 17.80
N PRO A 101 2.46 2.88 16.48
CA PRO A 101 1.99 3.90 15.54
C PRO A 101 0.50 4.16 15.71
N LEU A 102 0.09 5.44 15.67
CA LEU A 102 -1.30 5.84 15.87
C LEU A 102 -2.25 5.18 14.88
N SER A 103 -1.81 4.98 13.64
CA SER A 103 -2.56 4.30 12.57
C SER A 103 -2.89 2.83 12.88
N LEU A 104 -2.13 2.19 13.78
CA LEU A 104 -2.32 0.79 14.19
C LEU A 104 -3.12 0.64 15.48
N ASN A 105 -3.42 1.74 16.18
CA ASN A 105 -4.14 1.69 17.45
C ASN A 105 -5.55 1.10 17.28
N GLY A 106 -5.79 -0.03 17.95
CA GLY A 106 -7.06 -0.73 17.91
C GLY A 106 -7.33 -1.49 16.60
N LEU A 107 -6.43 -1.45 15.62
CA LEU A 107 -6.60 -2.09 14.32
C LEU A 107 -6.82 -3.60 14.45
N MET A 108 -6.09 -4.26 15.35
CA MET A 108 -6.28 -5.69 15.64
C MET A 108 -7.70 -5.99 16.16
N ARG A 109 -8.19 -5.19 17.10
CA ARG A 109 -9.55 -5.36 17.63
C ARG A 109 -10.62 -5.09 16.57
N MET A 110 -10.37 -4.12 15.67
CA MET A 110 -11.28 -3.83 14.57
C MET A 110 -11.29 -4.97 13.55
N ALA A 111 -10.12 -5.48 13.17
CA ALA A 111 -9.99 -6.62 12.27
C ALA A 111 -10.76 -7.85 12.78
N GLN A 112 -10.61 -8.18 14.07
CA GLN A 112 -11.30 -9.30 14.72
C GLN A 112 -12.83 -9.13 14.81
N LYS A 113 -13.33 -7.90 14.69
CA LYS A 113 -14.76 -7.56 14.82
C LYS A 113 -15.42 -7.24 13.49
N MET A 114 -14.72 -7.37 12.36
CA MET A 114 -15.36 -7.18 11.07
C MET A 114 -16.41 -8.29 10.82
N ASP A 115 -17.33 -8.01 9.90
CA ASP A 115 -18.34 -8.98 9.45
C ASP A 115 -17.68 -10.04 8.57
N TRP A 116 -17.02 -11.00 9.21
CA TRP A 116 -16.47 -12.18 8.56
C TRP A 116 -17.54 -13.25 8.38
N ASP A 117 -17.30 -14.15 7.43
CA ASP A 117 -18.00 -15.42 7.40
C ASP A 117 -17.43 -16.32 8.52
N ASP A 118 -18.26 -16.66 9.50
CA ASP A 118 -17.89 -17.51 10.64
C ASP A 118 -17.36 -18.89 10.21
N SER A 119 -17.71 -19.36 9.01
CA SER A 119 -17.20 -20.62 8.48
C SER A 119 -15.76 -20.55 7.97
N VAL A 120 -15.24 -19.33 7.75
CA VAL A 120 -13.91 -19.09 7.16
C VAL A 120 -12.89 -18.66 8.23
N VAL A 121 -13.33 -17.93 9.25
CA VAL A 121 -12.46 -17.51 10.36
C VAL A 121 -12.10 -18.70 11.25
N GLY A 122 -10.84 -18.78 11.66
CA GLY A 122 -10.31 -19.88 12.47
C GLY A 122 -9.85 -21.08 11.65
N ASP A 123 -10.55 -21.44 10.57
CA ASP A 123 -10.11 -22.47 9.62
C ASP A 123 -9.12 -21.93 8.57
N ARG A 124 -9.51 -20.87 7.86
CA ARG A 124 -8.74 -20.28 6.76
C ARG A 124 -8.17 -18.92 7.08
N ILE A 125 -8.89 -18.09 7.85
CA ILE A 125 -8.44 -16.75 8.20
C ILE A 125 -8.11 -16.70 9.69
N SER A 126 -6.88 -16.30 10.00
CA SER A 126 -6.40 -16.12 11.38
C SER A 126 -5.73 -14.77 11.56
N TYR A 127 -5.44 -14.41 12.80
CA TYR A 127 -4.79 -13.15 13.16
C TYR A 127 -3.46 -13.43 13.86
N GLY A 128 -2.51 -12.52 13.72
CA GLY A 128 -1.22 -12.64 14.41
C GLY A 128 -0.45 -11.33 14.46
N GLN A 129 0.74 -11.43 15.05
CA GLN A 129 1.71 -10.34 15.15
C GLN A 129 2.92 -10.63 14.26
N ILE A 130 3.86 -9.67 14.16
CA ILE A 130 5.07 -9.85 13.38
C ILE A 130 6.08 -10.63 14.24
N GLY A 131 6.49 -11.82 13.80
CA GLY A 131 7.46 -12.65 14.49
C GLY A 131 7.63 -14.03 13.84
N ALA A 132 8.80 -14.63 14.02
CA ALA A 132 9.13 -15.96 13.48
C ALA A 132 8.26 -17.10 14.04
N ASP A 133 7.75 -16.93 15.27
CA ASP A 133 6.84 -17.86 15.94
C ASP A 133 5.39 -17.77 15.43
N GLN A 134 5.07 -16.76 14.61
CA GLN A 134 3.71 -16.47 14.15
C GLN A 134 3.35 -17.13 12.82
N LEU A 135 4.11 -18.14 12.38
CA LEU A 135 4.04 -18.70 11.03
C LEU A 135 3.20 -19.99 10.90
N GLU A 136 2.86 -20.65 12.00
CA GLU A 136 2.17 -21.94 11.97
C GLU A 136 0.73 -21.81 11.47
N GLY A 137 0.28 -22.71 10.60
CA GLY A 137 -1.13 -22.76 10.18
C GLY A 137 -1.56 -21.71 9.14
N ALA A 138 -0.64 -20.97 8.53
CA ALA A 138 -0.92 -20.05 7.43
C ALA A 138 0.08 -20.22 6.28
N ASP A 139 -0.40 -19.93 5.06
CA ASP A 139 0.34 -20.03 3.80
C ASP A 139 0.68 -18.63 3.25
N VAL A 140 -0.19 -17.64 3.50
CA VAL A 140 -0.01 -16.21 3.13
C VAL A 140 -0.18 -15.31 4.35
N PHE A 141 0.73 -14.35 4.53
CA PHE A 141 0.71 -13.35 5.60
C PHE A 141 0.45 -11.96 5.02
N LEU A 142 -0.68 -11.35 5.39
CA LEU A 142 -1.02 -9.98 5.02
C LEU A 142 -0.64 -9.05 6.18
N ILE A 143 0.52 -8.40 6.08
CA ILE A 143 1.04 -7.49 7.11
C ILE A 143 0.54 -6.08 6.86
N ILE A 144 -0.36 -5.61 7.72
CA ILE A 144 -1.00 -4.30 7.57
C ILE A 144 -0.11 -3.21 8.13
N MET A 145 0.30 -2.29 7.25
CA MET A 145 1.01 -1.05 7.55
C MET A 145 2.13 -1.22 8.60
N PRO A 146 3.10 -2.13 8.41
CA PRO A 146 4.23 -2.23 9.34
C PRO A 146 5.03 -0.93 9.33
N GLN A 147 5.36 -0.39 10.51
CA GLN A 147 6.05 0.90 10.63
C GLN A 147 7.09 0.91 11.74
N ASN A 148 8.17 1.66 11.51
CA ASN A 148 9.09 2.03 12.57
C ASN A 148 8.43 3.02 13.55
N ILE A 149 8.96 3.10 14.78
CA ILE A 149 8.65 4.18 15.73
C ILE A 149 9.95 4.90 16.12
N THR A 150 9.83 6.06 16.76
CA THR A 150 10.99 6.79 17.26
C THR A 150 11.83 5.90 18.18
N GLY A 151 13.06 5.61 17.76
CA GLY A 151 14.02 4.81 18.54
C GLY A 151 13.91 3.29 18.38
N TYR A 152 12.94 2.76 17.64
CA TYR A 152 12.81 1.32 17.38
C TYR A 152 12.42 1.03 15.93
N SER A 153 13.10 0.06 15.32
CA SER A 153 12.77 -0.41 13.98
C SER A 153 11.97 -1.72 14.04
N ILE A 154 10.98 -1.86 13.16
CA ILE A 154 10.25 -3.12 12.95
C ILE A 154 11.03 -4.08 12.04
N VAL A 155 12.02 -3.58 11.30
CA VAL A 155 12.75 -4.34 10.28
C VAL A 155 13.37 -5.65 10.81
N PRO A 156 14.05 -5.68 11.97
CA PRO A 156 14.62 -6.93 12.47
C PRO A 156 13.57 -8.05 12.69
N TYR A 157 12.37 -7.68 13.16
CA TYR A 157 11.28 -8.64 13.36
C TYR A 157 10.73 -9.15 12.01
N LEU A 158 10.69 -8.27 11.00
CA LEU A 158 10.30 -8.66 9.64
C LEU A 158 11.36 -9.56 9.00
N GLU A 159 12.65 -9.28 9.21
CA GLU A 159 13.77 -10.12 8.75
C GLU A 159 13.66 -11.53 9.32
N GLU A 160 13.57 -11.65 10.65
CA GLU A 160 13.41 -12.94 11.34
C GLU A 160 12.16 -13.70 10.85
N MET A 161 11.04 -13.00 10.68
CA MET A 161 9.81 -13.59 10.17
C MET A 161 9.98 -14.08 8.71
N CYS A 162 10.64 -13.29 7.85
CA CYS A 162 10.89 -13.65 6.46
C CYS A 162 11.86 -14.82 6.32
N GLU A 163 12.87 -14.91 7.18
CA GLU A 163 13.79 -16.04 7.23
C GLU A 163 13.07 -17.32 7.65
N ALA A 164 12.27 -17.26 8.72
CA ALA A 164 11.52 -18.41 9.21
C ALA A 164 10.36 -18.82 8.28
N ALA A 165 9.80 -17.89 7.50
CA ALA A 165 8.71 -18.17 6.56
C ALA A 165 9.13 -19.06 5.39
N GLY A 166 10.42 -19.07 5.03
CA GLY A 166 10.93 -19.83 3.89
C GLY A 166 10.19 -19.46 2.60
N ASN A 167 9.41 -20.40 2.06
CA ASN A 167 8.66 -20.21 0.81
C ASN A 167 7.23 -19.69 1.01
N LYS A 168 6.80 -19.38 2.24
CA LYS A 168 5.48 -18.80 2.48
C LYS A 168 5.45 -17.35 2.05
N ALA A 169 4.31 -16.90 1.53
CA ALA A 169 4.18 -15.55 1.01
C ALA A 169 3.95 -14.52 2.12
N ILE A 170 4.77 -13.48 2.15
CA ILE A 170 4.63 -12.32 3.02
C ILE A 170 4.31 -11.11 2.14
N VAL A 171 3.18 -10.46 2.43
CA VAL A 171 2.69 -9.30 1.70
C VAL A 171 2.63 -8.12 2.65
N LEU A 172 3.43 -7.10 2.40
CA LEU A 172 3.36 -5.83 3.13
C LEU A 172 2.34 -4.91 2.48
N ILE A 173 1.35 -4.43 3.24
CA ILE A 173 0.32 -3.51 2.73
C ILE A 173 0.58 -2.13 3.31
N ASN A 174 0.89 -1.16 2.44
CA ASN A 174 1.28 0.21 2.79
C ASN A 174 2.38 0.27 3.87
N PRO A 175 3.52 -0.41 3.68
CA PRO A 175 4.61 -0.38 4.65
C PRO A 175 5.23 1.03 4.76
N ASN A 176 5.52 1.44 6.00
CA ASN A 176 6.29 2.65 6.30
C ASN A 176 7.56 2.28 7.08
N LEU A 177 8.52 1.71 6.36
CA LEU A 177 9.80 1.25 6.92
C LEU A 177 10.89 2.34 6.88
N LYS A 178 10.52 3.60 6.60
CA LYS A 178 11.47 4.72 6.62
C LYS A 178 12.02 4.90 8.03
N ASP A 179 13.30 5.22 8.13
CA ASP A 179 13.92 5.51 9.41
C ASP A 179 13.32 6.78 10.06
N ILE A 180 13.00 6.67 11.34
CA ILE A 180 12.56 7.80 12.16
C ILE A 180 13.73 8.17 13.09
N GLN A 181 14.39 9.28 12.79
CA GLN A 181 15.52 9.74 13.61
C GLN A 181 15.07 10.05 15.04
N SER A 182 15.79 9.52 16.03
CA SER A 182 15.61 9.85 17.45
C SER A 182 16.85 10.56 18.00
N SER A 183 16.64 11.47 18.96
CA SER A 183 17.70 12.23 19.62
C SER A 183 18.72 11.36 20.36
N GLY A 184 18.43 10.08 20.61
CA GLY A 184 19.30 9.12 21.28
C GLY A 184 20.25 8.33 20.36
N GLY A 185 20.25 8.57 19.04
CA GLY A 185 21.17 7.88 18.12
C GLY A 185 20.94 6.37 17.96
N VAL A 186 19.82 5.85 18.46
CA VAL A 186 19.49 4.41 18.47
C VAL A 186 19.21 3.89 17.05
N MET A 187 18.64 4.71 16.18
CA MET A 187 18.71 4.49 14.73
C MET A 187 19.97 5.18 14.17
N SER A 188 21.13 4.59 14.45
CA SER A 188 22.40 5.08 13.93
C SER A 188 22.45 4.94 12.40
N TYR A 189 23.30 5.73 11.72
CA TYR A 189 23.58 5.55 10.29
C TYR A 189 24.08 4.13 9.97
N ARG A 190 24.69 3.44 10.93
CA ARG A 190 25.09 2.03 10.81
C ARG A 190 23.83 1.14 10.84
N GLY A 191 23.65 0.33 9.80
CA GLY A 191 22.50 -0.55 9.60
C GLY A 191 21.31 0.12 8.90
N ARG A 192 21.37 1.43 8.57
CA ARG A 192 20.33 2.07 7.74
C ARG A 192 20.31 1.49 6.33
N ASP A 193 21.48 1.34 5.73
CA ASP A 193 21.61 0.80 4.38
C ASP A 193 21.08 -0.64 4.33
N ASP A 194 21.37 -1.45 5.35
CA ASP A 194 20.84 -2.82 5.48
C ASP A 194 19.31 -2.82 5.61
N ARG A 195 18.74 -1.94 6.45
CA ARG A 195 17.28 -1.80 6.57
C ARG A 195 16.61 -1.34 5.28
N MET A 196 17.24 -0.42 4.55
CA MET A 196 16.74 0.04 3.25
C MET A 196 16.84 -1.08 2.22
N ALA A 197 17.95 -1.81 2.16
CA ALA A 197 18.12 -2.96 1.29
C ALA A 197 17.10 -4.07 1.60
N PHE A 198 16.79 -4.30 2.87
CA PHE A 198 15.73 -5.23 3.28
C PHE A 198 14.35 -4.76 2.80
N ALA A 199 14.01 -3.48 3.02
CA ALA A 199 12.75 -2.92 2.54
C ALA A 199 12.61 -3.01 1.01
N ASP A 200 13.72 -2.78 0.29
CA ASP A 200 13.80 -2.88 -1.18
C ASP A 200 13.82 -4.33 -1.68
N SER A 201 13.98 -5.32 -0.80
CA SER A 201 13.92 -6.75 -1.16
C SER A 201 12.50 -7.27 -1.42
N PHE A 202 11.48 -6.47 -1.13
CA PHE A 202 10.08 -6.80 -1.41
C PHE A 202 9.70 -6.34 -2.82
N GLU A 203 9.25 -7.27 -3.65
CA GLU A 203 8.77 -6.97 -5.00
C GLU A 203 7.52 -6.09 -4.91
N GLU A 204 7.54 -4.98 -5.64
CA GLU A 204 6.42 -4.06 -5.64
C GLU A 204 5.32 -4.53 -6.58
N ILE A 205 4.46 -5.41 -6.08
CA ILE A 205 3.42 -6.06 -6.87
C ILE A 205 2.25 -5.14 -7.21
N TYR A 206 2.06 -4.02 -6.50
CA TYR A 206 1.03 -3.05 -6.80
C TYR A 206 1.40 -1.68 -6.27
N HIS A 207 1.26 -0.65 -7.10
CA HIS A 207 1.37 0.75 -6.72
C HIS A 207 0.16 1.52 -7.22
N PHE A 208 -0.44 2.32 -6.36
CA PHE A 208 -1.30 3.42 -6.77
C PHE A 208 -1.03 4.64 -5.90
N ARG A 209 -0.71 5.78 -6.53
CA ARG A 209 -0.66 7.07 -5.85
C ARG A 209 -1.21 8.18 -6.70
N LEU A 210 -1.85 9.13 -6.04
CA LEU A 210 -2.18 10.41 -6.65
C LEU A 210 -0.95 11.30 -6.68
N MET A 211 -0.90 12.15 -7.70
CA MET A 211 0.12 13.17 -7.83
C MET A 211 -0.50 14.55 -7.60
N TYR A 212 0.05 15.26 -6.63
CA TYR A 212 -0.38 16.56 -6.18
C TYR A 212 0.84 17.39 -5.76
N GLN A 213 0.67 18.71 -5.66
CA GLN A 213 1.74 19.61 -5.28
C GLN A 213 1.90 19.64 -3.76
N ARG A 214 3.00 19.05 -3.26
CA ARG A 214 3.36 19.13 -1.84
C ARG A 214 3.50 20.59 -1.39
N PRO A 215 3.13 20.94 -0.14
CA PRO A 215 2.68 20.03 0.93
C PRO A 215 1.19 19.66 0.87
N PHE A 216 0.44 20.19 -0.10
CA PHE A 216 -1.00 20.01 -0.18
C PHE A 216 -1.37 18.73 -0.94
N PHE A 217 -2.52 18.15 -0.61
CA PHE A 217 -3.11 17.03 -1.36
C PHE A 217 -3.91 17.49 -2.59
N TYR A 218 -3.88 18.80 -2.88
CA TYR A 218 -4.58 19.46 -3.97
C TYR A 218 -3.73 20.59 -4.60
N PRO A 219 -3.94 20.90 -5.89
CA PRO A 219 -4.76 20.15 -6.83
C PRO A 219 -4.11 18.80 -7.20
N ILE A 220 -4.93 17.78 -7.44
CA ILE A 220 -4.49 16.52 -8.05
C ILE A 220 -4.28 16.80 -9.53
N TYR A 221 -3.13 16.44 -10.08
CA TYR A 221 -2.79 16.60 -11.51
C TYR A 221 -2.59 15.27 -12.25
N GLY A 222 -2.62 14.14 -11.55
CA GLY A 222 -2.57 12.83 -12.17
C GLY A 222 -2.50 11.67 -11.18
N ALA A 223 -2.32 10.46 -11.70
CA ALA A 223 -2.10 9.25 -10.93
C ALA A 223 -0.92 8.41 -11.49
N LEU A 224 -0.21 7.72 -10.62
CA LEU A 224 0.74 6.67 -10.98
C LEU A 224 0.16 5.33 -10.55
N ARG A 225 0.12 4.37 -11.47
CA ARG A 225 -0.35 3.01 -11.23
C ARG A 225 0.70 2.00 -11.71
N HIS A 226 0.91 0.96 -10.93
CA HIS A 226 1.64 -0.23 -11.31
C HIS A 226 0.89 -1.46 -10.79
N SER A 227 0.92 -2.53 -11.57
CA SER A 227 0.39 -3.84 -11.19
C SER A 227 1.39 -4.90 -11.66
N TYR A 228 1.56 -5.97 -10.91
CA TYR A 228 2.51 -7.05 -11.16
C TYR A 228 2.43 -7.58 -12.60
N GLY A 229 3.60 -7.66 -13.23
CA GLY A 229 3.77 -8.01 -14.65
C GLY A 229 3.41 -6.89 -15.65
N GLY A 230 2.87 -5.77 -15.18
CA GLY A 230 2.50 -4.61 -15.97
C GLY A 230 3.53 -3.46 -15.88
N PRO A 231 3.39 -2.43 -16.72
CA PRO A 231 4.28 -1.27 -16.66
C PRO A 231 3.95 -0.34 -15.48
N TRP A 232 4.84 0.61 -15.24
CA TRP A 232 4.53 1.79 -14.42
C TRP A 232 3.83 2.84 -15.28
N ALA A 233 2.51 2.90 -15.19
CA ALA A 233 1.66 3.76 -16.00
C ALA A 233 1.34 5.08 -15.29
N VAL A 234 1.55 6.19 -16.01
CA VAL A 234 1.24 7.54 -15.56
C VAL A 234 -0.01 8.04 -16.28
N TYR A 235 -0.96 8.55 -15.51
CA TYR A 235 -2.21 9.12 -15.98
C TYR A 235 -2.24 10.61 -15.66
N GLN A 236 -2.53 11.43 -16.67
CA GLN A 236 -2.78 12.85 -16.49
C GLN A 236 -4.25 13.04 -16.12
N ARG A 237 -4.52 13.78 -15.04
CA ARG A 237 -5.87 14.21 -14.71
C ARG A 237 -6.24 15.36 -15.64
N VAL A 238 -7.34 15.22 -16.36
CA VAL A 238 -7.88 16.24 -17.25
C VAL A 238 -9.26 16.62 -16.74
N ILE A 239 -9.47 17.93 -16.59
CA ILE A 239 -10.74 18.54 -16.22
C ILE A 239 -10.98 19.63 -17.27
N GLU A 240 -12.16 19.73 -17.86
CA GLU A 240 -12.39 20.71 -18.93
C GLU A 240 -12.43 22.16 -18.41
N ALA A 241 -12.92 22.37 -17.18
CA ALA A 241 -12.95 23.64 -16.47
C ALA A 241 -12.94 23.41 -14.95
N PRO A 242 -12.55 24.38 -14.10
CA PRO A 242 -12.51 24.22 -12.64
C PRO A 242 -13.84 23.74 -12.01
N ASP A 243 -14.97 24.06 -12.66
CA ASP A 243 -16.33 23.73 -12.21
C ASP A 243 -16.95 22.58 -13.03
N ALA A 244 -16.19 21.99 -13.96
CA ALA A 244 -16.69 20.95 -14.83
C ALA A 244 -17.00 19.68 -14.03
N LYS A 245 -18.13 19.06 -14.36
CA LYS A 245 -18.52 17.74 -13.85
C LYS A 245 -17.81 16.59 -14.56
N GLU A 246 -16.98 16.89 -15.55
CA GLU A 246 -16.29 15.89 -16.34
C GLU A 246 -14.81 15.92 -15.96
N GLU A 247 -14.41 14.86 -15.26
CA GLU A 247 -13.02 14.54 -14.90
C GLU A 247 -12.65 13.24 -15.60
N GLU A 248 -11.42 13.16 -16.11
CA GLU A 248 -10.89 11.93 -16.70
C GLU A 248 -9.40 11.77 -16.35
N TYR A 249 -8.94 10.54 -16.15
CA TYR A 249 -7.53 10.21 -16.06
C TYR A 249 -7.06 9.61 -17.40
N LYS A 250 -6.40 10.43 -18.22
CA LYS A 250 -5.90 10.01 -19.52
C LYS A 250 -4.53 9.37 -19.37
N TYR A 251 -4.36 8.18 -19.93
CA TYR A 251 -3.05 7.55 -20.04
C TYR A 251 -2.06 8.50 -20.74
N SER A 252 -0.93 8.77 -20.10
CA SER A 252 0.07 9.74 -20.56
C SER A 252 1.39 9.07 -20.94
N ALA A 253 1.92 8.20 -20.08
CA ALA A 253 3.22 7.55 -20.28
C ALA A 253 3.32 6.23 -19.54
N GLN A 254 4.29 5.40 -19.93
CA GLN A 254 4.70 4.21 -19.19
C GLN A 254 6.21 4.12 -19.02
N PHE A 255 6.62 3.44 -17.96
CA PHE A 255 8.01 3.20 -17.61
C PHE A 255 8.21 1.73 -17.23
N ALA A 256 9.42 1.22 -17.44
CA ALA A 256 9.78 -0.15 -17.05
C ALA A 256 10.05 -0.28 -15.54
N GLN A 257 10.34 0.83 -14.87
CA GLN A 257 10.61 0.94 -13.43
C GLN A 257 9.87 2.17 -12.87
N GLU A 258 9.80 2.29 -11.55
CA GLU A 258 9.15 3.44 -10.91
C GLU A 258 9.72 4.76 -11.44
N PRO A 259 8.89 5.62 -12.07
CA PRO A 259 9.36 6.90 -12.56
C PRO A 259 9.68 7.84 -11.40
N ASN A 260 10.80 8.55 -11.53
CA ASN A 260 11.18 9.59 -10.58
C ASN A 260 10.24 10.82 -10.69
N PRO A 261 10.25 11.74 -9.69
CA PRO A 261 9.35 12.89 -9.68
C PRO A 261 9.44 13.80 -10.93
N SER A 262 10.61 13.90 -11.56
CA SER A 262 10.78 14.69 -12.79
C SER A 262 10.09 14.02 -13.98
N GLN A 263 10.23 12.70 -14.11
CA GLN A 263 9.56 11.91 -15.16
C GLN A 263 8.04 11.96 -15.03
N THR A 264 7.50 11.80 -13.81
CA THR A 264 6.05 11.87 -13.57
C THR A 264 5.49 13.26 -13.85
N THR A 265 6.17 14.32 -13.37
CA THR A 265 5.78 15.72 -13.63
C THR A 265 5.76 16.01 -15.12
N LYS A 266 6.81 15.60 -15.84
CA LYS A 266 6.89 15.80 -17.29
C LYS A 266 5.80 15.05 -18.04
N ALA A 267 5.43 13.85 -17.60
CA ALA A 267 4.34 13.09 -18.20
C ALA A 267 2.97 13.78 -17.99
N CYS A 268 2.70 14.32 -16.79
CA CYS A 268 1.43 14.98 -16.49
C CYS A 268 1.28 16.37 -17.12
N THR A 269 2.39 17.00 -17.52
CA THR A 269 2.41 18.35 -18.11
C THR A 269 2.56 18.34 -19.64
N ARG A 270 2.79 17.17 -20.26
CA ARG A 270 2.99 17.03 -21.71
C ARG A 270 1.66 16.84 -22.46
N ARG A 271 0.92 17.93 -22.66
CA ARG A 271 0.12 18.24 -23.88
C ARG A 271 -0.81 19.41 -23.59
N GLY A 272 -0.70 20.45 -24.42
CA GLY A 272 -1.69 21.53 -24.51
C GLY A 272 -1.13 22.90 -24.18
N LYS A 273 -0.83 23.67 -25.22
CA LYS A 273 -0.91 25.13 -25.15
C LYS A 273 -2.29 25.48 -24.58
N GLY A 274 -2.32 26.14 -23.42
CA GLY A 274 -3.57 26.67 -22.84
C GLY A 274 -4.07 25.94 -21.60
N TRP A 275 -3.24 25.78 -20.57
CA TRP A 275 -3.73 25.85 -19.19
C TRP A 275 -2.91 26.90 -18.45
N GLY A 276 -3.50 28.10 -18.37
CA GLY A 276 -3.04 29.16 -17.50
C GLY A 276 -3.39 28.81 -16.06
N TYR A 277 -2.57 27.97 -15.43
CA TYR A 277 -2.27 28.19 -14.02
C TYR A 277 -0.84 28.71 -13.99
N SER A 278 -0.74 30.03 -13.84
CA SER A 278 0.52 30.66 -13.49
C SER A 278 0.91 30.08 -12.13
N PHE A 279 1.95 29.25 -12.11
CA PHE A 279 2.57 28.82 -10.88
C PHE A 279 3.08 30.08 -10.17
N PHE A 280 2.42 30.43 -9.07
CA PHE A 280 2.91 31.35 -8.05
C PHE A 280 2.97 30.57 -6.73
#